data_AF-J9DW33-F1
#
_entry.id   AF-J9DW33-F1
#
_cell.length_a   1.000
_cell.length_b   1.000
_cell.length_c   1.000
_cell.angle_alpha   90.00
_cell.angle_beta   90.00
_cell.angle_gamma   90.00
#
_symmetry.space_group_name_H-M   'P 1'
#
loop_
_entity.id
_entity.type
_entity.pdbx_description
1 polymer ?
#
loop_
_entity_poly.entity_id
_entity_poly.type
_entity_poly.pdbx_seq_one_letter_code
_entity_poly.pdbx_strand_id
1 'polypeptide(L)'
;MLGTPSMGDRPSIAAQVDAVELAAENDRGHLEVLRRKTGREARPTEMLAIIEQRIPVLDAAARTLRWVHRHEAELRERFGLGRNEEAA
;
A
#
# COMPACT_ATOMS: atom_id res chain seq x y z
N MET A 1 -10.40 -26.63 3.27
CA MET A 1 -10.75 -25.73 4.38
C MET A 1 -9.82 -24.53 4.31
N LEU A 2 -10.33 -23.35 3.94
CA LEU A 2 -9.56 -22.11 3.99
C LEU A 2 -9.72 -21.55 5.40
N GLY A 3 -8.65 -21.58 6.19
CA GLY A 3 -8.64 -20.99 7.53
C GLY A 3 -8.96 -19.51 7.43
N THR A 4 -9.93 -19.04 8.21
CA THR A 4 -10.16 -17.62 8.41
C THR A 4 -8.89 -17.01 9.00
N PRO A 5 -8.33 -15.93 8.42
CA PRO A 5 -7.15 -15.29 8.98
C PRO A 5 -7.45 -14.87 10.42
N SER A 6 -6.64 -15.35 11.36
CA SER A 6 -6.65 -14.95 12.76
C SER A 6 -6.55 -13.42 12.84
N MET A 7 -7.39 -12.78 13.64
CA MET A 7 -7.35 -11.32 13.85
C MET A 7 -6.02 -10.84 14.47
N GLY A 8 -5.13 -11.74 14.90
CA GLY A 8 -3.83 -11.43 15.50
C GLY A 8 -2.71 -11.02 14.52
N ASP A 9 -2.88 -11.22 13.21
CA ASP A 9 -1.80 -11.03 12.22
C ASP A 9 -2.00 -9.78 11.32
N ARG A 10 -2.68 -8.73 11.82
CA ARG A 10 -2.77 -7.49 11.04
C ARG A 10 -1.42 -6.77 11.10
N PRO A 11 -0.77 -6.49 9.96
CA PRO A 11 0.49 -5.75 9.95
C PRO A 11 0.30 -4.39 10.60
N SER A 12 1.30 -3.94 11.37
CA SER A 12 1.30 -2.59 11.95
C SER A 12 1.15 -1.54 10.85
N ILE A 13 0.66 -0.35 11.19
CA ILE A 13 0.52 0.74 10.19
C ILE A 13 1.88 1.05 9.55
N ALA A 14 2.98 0.97 10.33
CA ALA A 14 4.34 1.08 9.81
C ALA A 14 4.66 0.00 8.76
N ALA A 15 4.37 -1.28 9.06
CA ALA A 15 4.57 -2.36 8.10
C ALA A 15 3.68 -2.22 6.84
N GLN A 16 2.50 -1.64 6.97
CA GLN A 16 1.64 -1.32 5.83
C GLN A 16 2.20 -0.18 4.97
N VAL A 17 2.81 0.85 5.59
CA VAL A 17 3.52 1.92 4.87
C VAL A 17 4.64 1.31 4.03
N ASP A 18 5.52 0.52 4.66
CA ASP A 18 6.66 -0.10 3.99
C ASP A 18 6.22 -0.99 2.81
N ALA A 19 5.15 -1.77 3.00
CA ALA A 19 4.61 -2.63 1.95
C ALA A 19 4.07 -1.85 0.74
N VAL A 20 3.39 -0.72 0.97
CA VAL A 20 2.84 0.12 -0.11
C VAL A 20 3.95 0.88 -0.83
N GLU A 21 4.97 1.36 -0.11
CA GLU A 21 6.14 2.00 -0.70
C GLU A 21 6.91 1.03 -1.60
N LEU A 22 7.18 -0.18 -1.10
CA LEU A 22 7.83 -1.24 -1.88
C LEU A 22 7.03 -1.61 -3.14
N ALA A 23 5.69 -1.68 -3.04
CA ALA A 23 4.84 -1.93 -4.20
C ALA A 23 4.95 -0.81 -5.25
N ALA A 24 4.97 0.45 -4.83
CA ALA A 24 5.13 1.59 -5.74
C ALA A 24 6.50 1.58 -6.42
N GLU A 25 7.58 1.27 -5.69
CA GLU A 25 8.93 1.13 -6.25
C GLU A 25 9.03 0.00 -7.25
N ASN A 26 8.44 -1.17 -6.95
CA ASN A 26 8.40 -2.29 -7.89
C ASN A 26 7.65 -1.93 -9.17
N ASP A 27 6.50 -1.26 -9.07
CA ASP A 27 5.73 -0.81 -10.23
C ASP A 27 6.52 0.21 -11.07
N ARG A 28 7.29 1.12 -10.45
CA ARG A 28 8.21 2.02 -11.17
C ARG A 28 9.32 1.26 -11.89
N GLY A 29 9.95 0.30 -11.23
CA GLY A 29 10.98 -0.55 -11.83
C GLY A 29 10.45 -1.36 -13.02
N HIS A 30 9.26 -1.94 -12.89
CA HIS A 30 8.59 -2.62 -13.99
C HIS A 30 8.28 -1.68 -15.15
N LEU A 31 7.78 -0.48 -14.87
CA LEU A 31 7.48 0.52 -15.89
C LEU A 31 8.73 0.93 -16.67
N GLU A 32 9.85 1.13 -15.99
CA GLU A 32 11.14 1.44 -16.62
C GLU A 32 11.61 0.30 -17.53
N VAL A 33 11.54 -0.95 -17.05
CA VAL A 33 11.89 -2.14 -17.84
C VAL A 33 10.98 -2.28 -19.06
N LEU A 34 9.67 -2.08 -18.90
CA LEU A 34 8.71 -2.16 -19.99
C LEU A 34 8.99 -1.08 -21.04
N ARG A 35 9.19 0.18 -20.64
CA ARG A 35 9.52 1.29 -21.55
C ARG A 35 10.81 1.03 -22.35
N ARG A 36 11.83 0.44 -21.73
CA ARG A 36 13.08 0.04 -22.42
C ARG A 36 12.85 -1.09 -23.43
N LYS A 37 11.95 -2.03 -23.13
CA LYS A 37 11.63 -3.18 -24.01
C LYS A 37 10.67 -2.81 -25.15
N THR A 38 9.73 -1.89 -24.93
CA THR A 38 8.75 -1.46 -25.93
C THR A 38 9.36 -0.70 -27.11
N GLY A 39 10.55 -0.11 -26.93
CA GLY A 39 11.31 0.44 -28.06
C GLY A 39 11.87 -0.63 -29.03
N ARG A 40 11.81 -1.93 -28.66
CA ARG A 40 12.34 -3.05 -29.47
C ARG A 40 11.27 -4.05 -29.92
N GLU A 41 10.16 -4.19 -29.20
CA GLU A 41 9.04 -5.08 -29.55
C GLU A 41 7.70 -4.42 -29.17
N ALA A 42 6.71 -4.48 -30.06
CA ALA A 42 5.35 -3.97 -29.82
C ALA A 42 4.68 -4.77 -28.69
N ARG A 43 4.82 -4.28 -27.46
CA ARG A 43 4.18 -4.85 -26.27
C ARG A 43 2.77 -4.28 -26.07
N PRO A 44 1.89 -4.98 -25.32
CA PRO A 44 0.54 -4.51 -25.07
C PRO A 44 0.54 -3.20 -24.28
N THR A 45 0.10 -2.11 -24.92
CA THR A 45 -0.03 -0.75 -24.37
C THR A 45 -0.87 -0.73 -23.07
N GLU A 46 -1.78 -1.69 -22.91
CA GLU A 46 -2.65 -1.81 -21.74
C GLU A 46 -1.89 -2.06 -20.43
N MET A 47 -0.83 -2.87 -20.45
CA MET A 47 -0.07 -3.18 -19.23
C MET A 47 0.73 -1.97 -18.75
N LEU A 48 1.26 -1.17 -19.67
CA LEU A 48 1.89 0.12 -19.36
C LEU A 48 0.88 1.07 -18.72
N ALA A 49 -0.30 1.21 -19.34
CA ALA A 49 -1.35 2.11 -18.85
C ALA A 49 -1.83 1.72 -17.44
N ILE A 50 -1.99 0.43 -17.15
CA ILE A 50 -2.38 -0.05 -15.81
C ILE A 50 -1.34 0.34 -14.76
N ILE A 51 -0.05 0.13 -15.05
CA ILE A 51 1.03 0.45 -14.10
C ILE A 51 1.14 1.97 -13.90
N GLU A 52 1.04 2.76 -14.98
CA GLU A 52 1.06 4.23 -14.92
C GLU A 52 -0.10 4.79 -14.08
N GLN A 53 -1.28 4.15 -14.10
CA GLN A 53 -2.41 4.53 -13.26
C GLN A 53 -2.28 4.08 -11.80
N ARG A 54 -1.60 2.96 -11.53
CA ARG A 54 -1.45 2.40 -10.18
C ARG A 54 -0.45 3.16 -9.31
N ILE A 55 0.67 3.60 -9.86
CA ILE A 55 1.73 4.26 -9.09
C ILE A 55 1.21 5.49 -8.29
N PRO A 56 0.43 6.42 -8.89
CA PRO A 56 -0.10 7.56 -8.14
C PRO A 56 -1.04 7.17 -6.99
N VAL A 57 -1.79 6.08 -7.14
CA VAL A 57 -2.70 5.57 -6.12
C VAL A 57 -1.91 5.00 -4.94
N LEU A 58 -0.85 4.23 -5.22
CA LEU A 58 0.03 3.69 -4.19
C LEU A 58 0.77 4.81 -3.45
N ASP A 59 1.25 5.84 -4.16
CA ASP A 59 1.88 7.01 -3.54
C ASP A 59 0.91 7.79 -2.63
N ALA A 60 -0.35 7.93 -3.05
CA ALA A 60 -1.39 8.54 -2.24
C ALA A 60 -1.68 7.69 -0.99
N ALA A 61 -1.80 6.38 -1.14
CA ALA A 61 -2.00 5.46 -0.02
C ALA A 61 -0.85 5.51 0.99
N ALA A 62 0.40 5.49 0.53
CA ALA A 62 1.58 5.62 1.39
C ALA A 62 1.57 6.96 2.16
N ARG A 63 1.26 8.08 1.49
CA ARG A 63 1.13 9.39 2.15
C ARG A 63 0.05 9.37 3.24
N THR A 64 -1.11 8.80 2.94
CA THR A 64 -2.22 8.70 3.90
C THR A 64 -1.84 7.83 5.09
N LEU A 65 -1.25 6.65 4.85
CA LEU A 65 -0.81 5.75 5.92
C LEU A 65 0.27 6.39 6.80
N ARG A 66 1.23 7.12 6.22
CA ARG A 66 2.22 7.89 7.00
C ARG A 66 1.56 8.98 7.85
N TRP A 67 0.55 9.66 7.31
CA TRP A 67 -0.20 10.65 8.09
C TRP A 67 -0.94 9.99 9.24
N VAL A 68 -1.64 8.89 8.99
CA VAL A 68 -2.34 8.12 10.04
C VAL A 68 -1.38 7.62 11.10
N HIS A 69 -0.24 7.03 10.70
CA HIS A 69 0.76 6.55 11.65
C HIS A 69 1.30 7.65 12.56
N ARG A 70 1.59 8.84 11.99
CA ARG A 70 2.06 9.98 12.79
C ARG A 70 1.01 10.54 13.75
N HIS A 71 -0.27 10.42 13.42
CA HIS A 71 -1.37 10.94 14.23
C HIS A 71 -2.12 9.82 14.95
N GLU A 72 -1.54 8.62 15.06
CA GLU A 72 -2.26 7.44 15.55
C GLU A 72 -2.80 7.66 16.97
N ALA A 73 -2.00 8.27 17.86
CA ALA A 73 -2.42 8.58 19.22
C ALA A 73 -3.61 9.56 19.25
N GLU A 74 -3.53 10.66 18.49
CA GLU A 74 -4.61 11.66 18.38
C GLU A 74 -5.88 11.04 17.79
N LEU A 75 -5.75 10.23 16.74
CA LEU A 75 -6.86 9.54 16.10
C LEU A 75 -7.50 8.54 17.07
N ARG A 76 -6.70 7.77 17.80
CA ARG A 76 -7.20 6.84 18.83
C ARG A 76 -7.98 7.56 19.91
N GLU A 77 -7.46 8.67 20.42
CA GLU A 77 -8.14 9.50 21.43
C GLU A 77 -9.46 10.06 20.89
N ARG A 78 -9.41 10.71 19.72
CA ARG A 78 -10.53 11.41 19.08
C ARG A 78 -11.68 10.48 18.68
N PHE A 79 -11.36 9.26 18.26
CA PHE A 79 -12.35 8.27 17.82
C PHE A 79 -12.63 7.19 18.88
N GLY A 80 -11.99 7.26 20.06
CA GLY A 80 -12.17 6.28 21.12
C GLY A 80 -11.68 4.87 20.77
N LEU A 81 -10.76 4.75 19.81
CA LEU A 81 -10.20 3.47 19.38
C LEU A 81 -9.20 2.97 20.44
N GLY A 82 -9.45 1.79 21.01
CA GLY A 82 -8.63 1.17 22.06
C GLY A 82 -9.23 1.18 23.48
N ARG A 83 -10.34 1.91 23.74
CA ARG A 83 -11.00 1.92 25.07
C ARG A 83 -11.76 0.65 25.42
N ASN A 84 -12.04 -0.23 24.45
CA ASN A 84 -12.82 -1.46 24.64
C ASN A 84 -11.98 -2.75 24.65
N GLU A 85 -10.65 -2.67 24.50
CA GLU A 85 -9.78 -3.86 24.52
C GLU A 85 -9.30 -4.24 25.94
N GLU A 86 -9.42 -3.33 26.92
CA GLU A 86 -9.03 -3.58 28.32
C GLU A 86 -10.19 -4.08 29.21
N ALA A 87 -11.41 -4.18 28.68
CA ALA A 87 -12.61 -4.52 29.45
C ALA A 87 -13.18 -5.93 29.20
N ALA A 88 -12.42 -6.82 28.53
CA ALA A 88 -12.83 -8.20 28.23
C ALA A 88 -11.89 -9.23 28.86
#